data_AF-A0A953YKB6-F1
#
_entry.id   AF-A0A953YKB6-F1
#
_cell.length_a   1.000
_cell.length_b   1.000
_cell.length_c   1.000
_cell.angle_alpha   90.00
_cell.angle_beta   90.00
_cell.angle_gamma   90.00
#
_symmetry.space_group_name_H-M   'P 1'
#
loop_
_entity.id
_entity.type
_entity.pdbx_description
1 polymer ?
#
loop_
_entity_poly.entity_id
_entity_poly.type
_entity_poly.pdbx_seq_one_letter_code
_entity_poly.pdbx_strand_id
1 'polypeptide(L)'
;MTDTPDLRDDGTRLAPNIVHFCRVLRTAGLPIGPGQVLAALEAVATVGIGTRRDFYWTLHAALITRHDQREVFDQAFHMFWRDPDL
;
A
#
# COMPACT_ATOMS: atom_id res chain seq x y z
N MET A 1 30.52 0.47 -16.43
CA MET A 1 29.64 0.92 -17.53
C MET A 1 29.00 -0.35 -18.09
N THR A 2 27.79 -0.75 -17.73
CA THR A 2 26.70 -0.14 -16.96
C THR A 2 25.77 -1.27 -16.56
N ASP A 3 25.37 -1.36 -15.30
CA ASP A 3 24.10 -1.99 -14.93
C ASP A 3 23.55 -1.18 -13.76
N THR A 4 22.91 -0.07 -14.12
CA THR A 4 22.09 0.70 -13.19
C THR A 4 20.71 0.09 -13.34
N PRO A 5 20.19 -0.65 -12.34
CA PRO A 5 18.84 -1.19 -12.44
C PRO A 5 17.87 -0.02 -12.54
N ASP A 6 17.17 0.02 -13.67
CA ASP A 6 16.13 0.98 -14.00
C ASP A 6 14.98 0.83 -12.99
N LEU A 7 14.70 1.91 -12.24
CA LEU A 7 13.72 1.95 -11.15
C LEU A 7 12.29 2.22 -11.66
N ARG A 8 11.98 1.87 -12.90
CA ARG A 8 10.67 2.12 -13.54
C ARG A 8 10.07 0.84 -14.13
N ASP A 9 9.84 -0.14 -13.25
CA ASP A 9 8.95 -1.28 -13.50
C ASP A 9 7.56 -0.94 -12.94
N ASP A 10 6.85 -0.03 -13.62
CA ASP A 10 5.66 0.64 -13.08
C ASP A 10 4.39 -0.25 -13.07
N GLY A 11 4.46 -1.46 -13.63
CA GLY A 11 3.37 -2.46 -13.60
C GLY A 11 3.70 -3.74 -12.79
N THR A 12 4.97 -4.12 -12.69
CA THR A 12 5.40 -5.40 -12.08
C THR A 12 5.51 -5.31 -10.55
N ARG A 13 5.59 -4.09 -9.99
CA ARG A 13 5.85 -3.87 -8.55
C ARG A 13 4.61 -3.59 -7.70
N LEU A 14 3.43 -3.45 -8.29
CA LEU A 14 2.25 -2.99 -7.55
C LEU A 14 1.80 -3.97 -6.46
N ALA A 15 1.63 -5.24 -6.80
CA ALA A 15 1.26 -6.26 -5.82
C ALA A 15 2.32 -6.42 -4.71
N PRO A 16 3.64 -6.53 -5.02
CA PRO A 16 4.70 -6.47 -4.02
C PRO A 16 4.63 -5.24 -3.12
N ASN A 17 4.39 -4.04 -3.67
CA ASN A 17 4.28 -2.80 -2.91
C ASN A 17 3.09 -2.79 -1.95
N ILE A 18 1.93 -3.31 -2.38
CA ILE A 18 0.75 -3.43 -1.52
C ILE A 18 1.01 -4.41 -0.37
N VAL A 19 1.63 -5.56 -0.67
CA VAL A 19 2.00 -6.55 0.35
C VAL A 19 2.99 -5.94 1.34
N HIS A 20 3.99 -5.21 0.85
CA HIS A 20 4.98 -4.53 1.67
C HIS A 20 4.33 -3.47 2.57
N PHE A 21 3.47 -2.62 2.02
CA PHE A 21 2.73 -1.64 2.80
C PHE A 21 1.84 -2.29 3.87
N CYS A 22 1.18 -3.41 3.57
CA CYS A 22 0.42 -4.18 4.56
C CYS A 22 1.32 -4.71 5.70
N ARG A 23 2.58 -5.06 5.42
CA ARG A 23 3.56 -5.42 6.45
C ARG A 23 3.95 -4.22 7.30
N VAL A 24 4.17 -3.06 6.70
CA VAL A 24 4.44 -1.80 7.44
C VAL A 24 3.30 -1.50 8.41
N LEU A 25 2.04 -1.58 7.96
CA LEU A 25 0.88 -1.37 8.81
C LEU A 25 0.79 -2.39 9.96
N ARG A 26 1.12 -3.66 9.70
CA ARG A 26 1.18 -4.69 10.74
C ARG A 26 2.25 -4.38 11.79
N THR A 27 3.44 -3.96 11.36
CA THR A 27 4.52 -3.54 12.26
C THR A 27 4.14 -2.31 13.07
N ALA A 28 3.34 -1.41 12.50
CA ALA A 28 2.80 -0.23 13.17
C ALA A 28 1.62 -0.54 14.13
N GLY A 29 1.23 -1.81 14.29
CA GLY A 29 0.23 -2.25 15.26
C GLY A 29 -1.19 -2.41 14.70
N LEU A 30 -1.42 -2.23 13.39
CA LEU A 30 -2.73 -2.53 12.81
C LEU A 30 -2.90 -4.05 12.67
N PRO A 31 -4.10 -4.58 12.96
CA PRO A 31 -4.40 -6.01 12.85
C PRO A 31 -4.64 -6.44 11.40
N ILE A 32 -3.65 -6.27 10.51
CA ILE A 32 -3.78 -6.60 9.09
C ILE A 32 -3.57 -8.10 8.86
N GLY A 33 -4.66 -8.82 8.58
CA GLY A 33 -4.64 -10.25 8.26
C GLY A 33 -4.44 -10.56 6.76
N PRO A 34 -4.09 -11.82 6.40
CA PRO A 34 -3.90 -12.21 5.00
C PRO A 34 -5.13 -11.98 4.12
N GLY A 35 -6.34 -12.15 4.66
CA GLY A 35 -7.59 -11.84 3.94
C GLY A 35 -7.72 -10.36 3.57
N GLN A 36 -7.26 -9.45 4.43
CA GLN A 36 -7.25 -8.01 4.13
C GLN A 36 -6.21 -7.64 3.08
N VAL A 37 -5.07 -8.37 3.05
CA VAL A 37 -4.07 -8.19 1.99
C VAL A 37 -4.66 -8.58 0.64
N LEU A 38 -5.36 -9.72 0.55
CA LEU A 38 -6.06 -10.13 -0.67
C LEU A 38 -7.13 -9.10 -1.06
N ALA A 39 -7.94 -8.64 -0.12
CA ALA A 39 -8.95 -7.62 -0.37
C ALA A 39 -8.34 -6.30 -0.89
N ALA A 40 -7.19 -5.89 -0.37
CA ALA A 40 -6.48 -4.70 -0.86
C ALA A 40 -5.95 -4.88 -2.29
N LEU A 41 -5.39 -6.05 -2.61
CA LEU A 41 -4.95 -6.37 -3.97
C LEU A 41 -6.12 -6.37 -4.96
N GLU A 42 -7.24 -7.02 -4.59
CA GLU A 42 -8.46 -7.07 -5.40
C GLU A 42 -9.09 -5.67 -5.58
N ALA A 43 -9.18 -4.88 -4.52
CA ALA A 43 -9.71 -3.53 -4.57
C ALA A 43 -8.89 -2.64 -5.50
N VAL A 44 -7.57 -2.69 -5.42
CA VAL A 44 -6.69 -1.92 -6.30
C VAL A 44 -6.77 -2.40 -7.75
N ALA A 45 -6.84 -3.72 -7.98
CA ALA A 45 -7.04 -4.26 -9.32
C ALA A 45 -8.39 -3.85 -9.94
N THR A 46 -9.42 -3.68 -9.11
CA THR A 46 -10.77 -3.30 -9.53
C THR A 46 -10.91 -1.80 -9.80
N VAL A 47 -10.37 -0.95 -8.92
CA VAL A 47 -10.47 0.51 -9.04
C VAL A 47 -9.47 1.06 -10.06
N GLY A 48 -8.31 0.42 -10.19
CA GLY A 48 -7.17 0.96 -10.93
C GLY A 48 -6.48 2.11 -10.19
N ILE A 49 -5.27 2.46 -10.61
CA ILE A 49 -4.50 3.55 -10.00
C ILE A 49 -4.42 4.71 -10.98
N GLY A 50 -5.40 5.60 -10.93
CA GLY A 50 -5.38 6.85 -11.69
C GLY A 50 -4.54 7.93 -11.01
N THR A 51 -4.58 7.99 -9.68
CA THR A 51 -3.85 8.98 -8.88
C THR A 51 -3.43 8.44 -7.52
N ARG A 52 -2.48 9.12 -6.84
CA ARG A 52 -2.14 8.88 -5.43
C ARG A 52 -3.39 8.85 -4.53
N ARG A 53 -4.33 9.76 -4.79
CA ARG A 53 -5.55 9.91 -3.99
C ARG A 53 -6.46 8.71 -4.14
N ASP A 54 -6.61 8.19 -5.36
CA ASP A 54 -7.43 7.01 -5.61
C ASP A 54 -6.81 5.79 -4.94
N PHE A 55 -5.48 5.65 -4.99
CA PHE A 55 -4.76 4.58 -4.28
C PHE A 55 -4.93 4.66 -2.76
N TYR A 56 -4.79 5.87 -2.19
CA TYR A 56 -5.01 6.12 -0.77
C TYR A 56 -6.41 5.68 -0.34
N TRP A 57 -7.47 6.16 -1.02
CA TRP A 57 -8.84 5.84 -0.61
C TRP A 57 -9.20 4.38 -0.86
N THR A 58 -8.66 3.77 -1.91
CA THR A 58 -8.85 2.34 -2.18
C THR A 58 -8.28 1.48 -1.06
N LEU A 59 -7.02 1.73 -0.67
CA LEU A 59 -6.39 1.00 0.44
C LEU A 59 -7.04 1.31 1.78
N HIS A 60 -7.40 2.58 2.03
CA HIS A 60 -8.09 2.96 3.25
C HIS A 60 -9.42 2.21 3.37
N ALA A 61 -10.23 2.16 2.31
CA ALA A 61 -11.50 1.45 2.32
C ALA A 61 -11.33 -0.07 2.52
N ALA A 62 -10.27 -0.66 1.96
CA ALA A 62 -10.02 -2.10 2.08
C ALA A 62 -9.42 -2.52 3.42
N LEU A 63 -8.60 -1.67 4.04
CA LEU A 63 -7.78 -2.03 5.20
C LEU A 63 -8.31 -1.47 6.53
N ILE A 64 -9.03 -0.36 6.51
CA ILE A 64 -9.43 0.39 7.71
C ILE A 64 -10.89 0.14 8.04
N THR A 65 -11.12 -0.49 9.19
CA THR A 65 -12.47 -0.86 9.67
C THR A 65 -12.87 -0.10 10.92
N ARG A 66 -11.92 0.55 11.59
CA ARG A 66 -12.15 1.31 12.83
C ARG A 66 -11.51 2.69 12.75
N HIS A 67 -12.11 3.65 13.44
CA HIS A 67 -11.66 5.04 13.43
C HIS A 67 -10.24 5.21 14.01
N ASP A 68 -9.87 4.43 15.02
CA ASP A 68 -8.56 4.47 15.68
C ASP A 68 -7.40 4.01 14.79
N GLN A 69 -7.68 3.25 13.72
CA GLN A 69 -6.67 2.79 12.78
C GLN A 69 -6.28 3.87 11.75
N ARG A 70 -7.13 4.88 11.56
CA ARG A 70 -6.98 5.89 10.50
C ARG A 70 -5.70 6.70 10.65
N GLU A 71 -5.41 7.15 11.86
CA GLU A 71 -4.23 7.99 12.10
C GLU A 71 -2.92 7.26 11.77
N VAL A 72 -2.81 5.99 12.19
CA VAL A 72 -1.63 5.17 11.91
C VAL A 72 -1.51 4.85 10.41
N PHE A 73 -2.64 4.59 9.74
CA PHE A 73 -2.67 4.43 8.29
C PHE A 73 -2.19 5.68 7.56
N ASP A 74 -2.67 6.86 7.96
CA ASP A 74 -2.33 8.13 7.33
C ASP A 74 -0.83 8.41 7.43
N GLN A 75 -0.26 8.21 8.62
CA GLN A 75 1.18 8.37 8.85
C GLN A 75 1.99 7.37 8.01
N ALA A 76 1.64 6.08 8.06
CA ALA A 76 2.34 5.05 7.31
C ALA A 76 2.27 5.29 5.79
N PHE A 77 1.09 5.65 5.27
CA PHE A 77 0.91 5.92 3.85
C PHE A 77 1.72 7.13 3.39
N HIS A 78 1.78 8.17 4.22
CA HIS A 78 2.57 9.36 3.92
C HIS A 78 4.06 9.07 3.85
N MET A 79 4.58 8.23 4.75
CA MET A 79 5.99 7.78 4.72
C MET A 79 6.25 6.88 3.50
N PHE A 80 5.41 5.86 3.30
CA PHE A 80 5.51 4.91 2.18
C PHE A 80 5.47 5.59 0.80
N TRP A 81 4.67 6.65 0.66
CA TRP A 81 4.60 7.39 -0.61
C TRP A 81 5.81 8.29 -0.86
N ARG A 82 6.55 8.67 0.18
CA ARG A 82 7.79 9.45 0.05
C ARG A 82 8.99 8.56 -0.25
N ASP A 83 9.00 7.36 0.32
CA ASP A 83 10.05 6.36 0.15
C ASP A 83 9.41 4.95 0.23
N PRO A 84 9.21 4.28 -0.91
CA PRO A 84 8.54 2.98 -0.95
C PRO A 84 9.42 1.81 -0.46
N ASP A 85 10.72 2.04 -0.21
CA ASP A 85 11.67 1.01 0.25
C ASP A 85 11.67 0.81 1.79
N LEU A 86 10.80 1.52 2.52
CA LEU A 86 10.72 1.56 4.00
C LEU A 86 10.27 0.25 4.66
#